data_AF-A0A928E0U7-F1
#
_entry.id   AF-A0A928E0U7-F1
#
_cell.length_a   1.000
_cell.length_b   1.000
_cell.length_c   1.000
_cell.angle_alpha   90.00
_cell.angle_beta   90.00
_cell.angle_gamma   90.00
#
_symmetry.space_group_name_H-M   'P 1'
#
loop_
_entity.id
_entity.type
_entity.pdbx_description
1 polymer ?
#
loop_
_entity_poly.entity_id
_entity_poly.type
_entity_poly.pdbx_seq_one_letter_code
_entity_poly.pdbx_strand_id
1 'polypeptide(L)'
;MKITDILKKLRELAANSADQGTLFERFVTQYLRATRIYGEFKDIWRWSDWPLNQEQHDTGIDLVALTESGEYWAFQCKFFDPNSKVSKQDIDSFLSASAVNFTDEEGKTRTFSARYVVATCEISSNAYQTMNAQTIPANFISAEQFDLSGINWDIFWDQFTEQASGTVQDARVAPKELRPHQQRAFNDVLHGF
;
A
#
# COMPACT_ATOMS: atom_id res chain seq x y z
N MET A 1 -6.98 -17.01 8.87
CA MET A 1 -7.65 -15.72 9.18
C MET A 1 -8.08 -15.04 7.89
N LYS A 2 -9.07 -14.13 7.96
CA LYS A 2 -9.40 -13.19 6.87
C LYS A 2 -8.82 -11.81 7.15
N ILE A 3 -8.70 -10.97 6.12
CA ILE A 3 -8.28 -9.57 6.29
C ILE A 3 -9.18 -8.82 7.28
N THR A 4 -10.48 -9.11 7.29
CA THR A 4 -11.43 -8.47 8.23
C THR A 4 -11.07 -8.73 9.69
N ASP A 5 -10.51 -9.91 9.99
CA ASP A 5 -10.08 -10.27 11.35
C ASP A 5 -8.83 -9.46 11.74
N ILE A 6 -7.90 -9.28 10.80
CA ILE A 6 -6.69 -8.46 10.97
C ILE A 6 -7.06 -7.01 11.26
N LEU A 7 -7.91 -6.42 10.42
CA LEU A 7 -8.34 -5.02 10.58
C LEU A 7 -9.09 -4.82 11.91
N LYS A 8 -9.88 -5.80 12.36
CA LYS A 8 -10.53 -5.75 13.67
C LYS A 8 -9.48 -5.78 14.79
N LYS A 9 -8.52 -6.72 14.75
CA LYS A 9 -7.44 -6.79 15.75
C LYS A 9 -6.62 -5.49 15.81
N LEU A 10 -6.30 -4.87 14.67
CA LEU A 10 -5.60 -3.58 14.64
C LEU A 10 -6.37 -2.48 15.39
N ARG A 11 -7.71 -2.44 15.25
CA ARG A 11 -8.54 -1.47 16.00
C ARG A 11 -8.56 -1.77 17.50
N GLU A 12 -8.58 -3.04 17.88
CA GLU A 12 -8.57 -3.46 19.29
C GLU A 12 -7.21 -3.24 19.97
N LEU A 13 -6.11 -3.29 19.21
CA LEU A 13 -4.76 -3.00 19.71
C LEU A 13 -4.51 -1.50 19.94
N ALA A 14 -5.22 -0.63 19.20
CA ALA A 14 -5.00 0.80 19.26
C ALA A 14 -5.52 1.41 20.57
N ALA A 15 -4.69 2.17 21.26
CA ALA A 15 -5.09 2.87 22.49
C ALA A 15 -5.94 4.12 22.21
N ASN A 16 -5.77 4.75 21.05
CA ASN A 16 -6.47 5.96 20.62
C ASN A 16 -6.40 6.11 19.08
N SER A 17 -7.03 7.15 18.53
CA SER A 17 -7.09 7.38 17.08
C SER A 17 -5.73 7.64 16.41
N ALA A 18 -4.79 8.26 17.12
CA ALA A 18 -3.45 8.49 16.58
C ALA A 18 -2.68 7.16 16.47
N ASP A 19 -2.73 6.35 17.53
CA ASP A 19 -2.15 5.00 17.55
C ASP A 19 -2.78 4.08 16.50
N GLN A 20 -4.10 4.21 16.30
CA GLN A 20 -4.82 3.52 15.22
C GLN A 20 -4.24 3.88 13.84
N GLY A 21 -3.97 5.16 13.57
CA GLY A 21 -3.32 5.61 12.34
C GLY A 21 -1.94 4.96 12.17
N THR A 22 -1.08 5.08 13.19
CA THR A 22 0.28 4.52 13.17
C THR A 22 0.31 3.00 12.98
N LEU A 23 -0.60 2.26 13.62
CA LEU A 23 -0.72 0.81 13.44
C LEU A 23 -1.13 0.45 12.00
N PHE A 24 -2.00 1.25 11.39
CA PHE A 24 -2.40 1.02 10.01
C PHE A 24 -1.31 1.38 9.01
N GLU A 25 -0.57 2.46 9.21
CA GLU A 25 0.63 2.78 8.40
C GLU A 25 1.65 1.63 8.46
N ARG A 26 1.88 1.07 9.66
CA ARG A 26 2.76 -0.09 9.84
C ARG A 26 2.21 -1.31 9.10
N PHE A 27 0.91 -1.56 9.18
CA PHE A 27 0.25 -2.65 8.47
C PHE A 27 0.43 -2.49 6.95
N VAL A 28 0.14 -1.31 6.41
CA VAL A 28 0.27 -1.01 4.97
C VAL A 28 1.73 -1.17 4.52
N THR A 29 2.70 -0.73 5.32
CA THR A 29 4.12 -0.92 5.03
C THR A 29 4.47 -2.41 4.87
N GLN A 30 4.06 -3.25 5.82
CA GLN A 30 4.34 -4.69 5.74
C GLN A 30 3.54 -5.36 4.62
N TYR A 31 2.31 -4.92 4.38
CA TYR A 31 1.50 -5.37 3.26
C TYR A 31 2.18 -5.10 1.91
N LEU A 32 2.69 -3.88 1.69
CA LEU A 32 3.41 -3.50 0.48
C LEU A 32 4.70 -4.30 0.27
N ARG A 33 5.39 -4.69 1.35
CA ARG A 33 6.56 -5.58 1.29
C ARG A 33 6.20 -7.04 0.96
N ALA A 34 5.03 -7.49 1.43
CA ALA A 34 4.58 -8.86 1.24
C ALA A 34 3.94 -9.10 -0.14
N THR A 35 3.21 -8.11 -0.67
CA THR A 35 2.55 -8.22 -1.99
C THR A 35 3.48 -7.79 -3.13
N ARG A 36 3.27 -8.35 -4.33
CA ARG A 36 3.92 -7.89 -5.57
C ARG A 36 2.96 -7.23 -6.56
N ILE A 37 1.70 -7.07 -6.19
CA ILE A 37 0.65 -6.51 -7.07
C ILE A 37 0.98 -5.08 -7.49
N TYR A 38 1.67 -4.34 -6.62
CA TYR A 38 2.05 -2.94 -6.83
C TYR A 38 3.51 -2.81 -7.27
N GLY A 39 4.17 -3.91 -7.64
CA GLY A 39 5.59 -3.96 -7.92
C GLY A 39 6.42 -4.43 -6.73
N GLU A 40 7.74 -4.32 -6.89
CA GLU A 40 8.73 -4.64 -5.86
C GLU A 40 9.38 -3.35 -5.39
N PHE A 41 9.46 -3.20 -4.07
CA PHE A 41 10.01 -2.02 -3.42
C PHE A 41 11.36 -2.35 -2.81
N LYS A 42 12.37 -1.56 -3.17
CA LYS A 42 13.69 -1.59 -2.55
C LYS A 42 13.59 -1.13 -1.10
N ASP A 43 12.88 -0.02 -0.88
CA ASP A 43 12.72 0.59 0.44
C ASP A 43 11.33 1.21 0.60
N ILE A 44 10.84 1.25 1.84
CA ILE A 44 9.60 1.92 2.22
C ILE A 44 9.85 2.64 3.54
N TRP A 45 9.57 3.94 3.57
CA TRP A 45 9.72 4.82 4.72
C TRP A 45 8.37 5.39 5.14
N ARG A 46 8.23 5.69 6.43
CA ARG A 46 7.29 6.72 6.86
C ARG A 46 7.79 8.08 6.38
N TRP A 47 6.88 9.02 6.13
CA TRP A 47 7.26 10.37 5.69
C TRP A 47 8.27 11.03 6.64
N SER A 48 8.07 10.89 7.96
CA SER A 48 8.99 11.40 8.98
C SER A 48 10.42 10.83 8.87
N ASP A 49 10.53 9.60 8.37
CA ASP A 49 11.76 8.82 8.31
C ASP A 49 12.39 8.87 6.90
N TRP A 50 11.71 9.49 5.93
CA TRP A 50 12.17 9.56 4.55
C TRP A 50 13.32 10.56 4.40
N PRO A 51 14.51 10.16 3.90
CA PRO A 51 15.69 11.02 3.86
C PRO A 51 15.54 12.33 3.09
N LEU A 52 14.58 12.39 2.16
CA LEU A 52 14.35 13.53 1.28
C LEU A 52 13.13 14.38 1.70
N ASN A 53 12.60 14.18 2.92
CA ASN A 53 11.45 14.94 3.42
C ASN A 53 11.77 16.41 3.76
N GLN A 54 13.06 16.79 3.77
CA GLN A 54 13.54 18.16 4.03
C GLN A 54 12.99 18.78 5.32
N GLU A 55 12.79 17.98 6.38
CA GLU A 55 12.17 18.41 7.65
C GLU A 55 10.77 19.04 7.47
N GLN A 56 10.10 18.77 6.35
CA GLN A 56 8.74 19.23 6.12
C GLN A 56 7.78 18.47 7.05
N HIS A 57 7.16 19.23 7.95
CA HIS A 57 6.08 18.70 8.79
C HIS A 57 4.82 18.40 7.96
N ASP A 58 4.07 17.42 8.45
CA ASP A 58 2.76 16.93 8.00
C ASP A 58 2.24 17.51 6.67
N THR A 59 2.57 16.80 5.61
CA THR A 59 2.19 17.14 4.24
C THR A 59 0.99 16.33 3.75
N GLY A 60 0.43 15.43 4.58
CA GLY A 60 -0.55 14.42 4.16
C GLY A 60 0.05 13.24 3.38
N ILE A 61 1.38 13.12 3.29
CA ILE A 61 2.01 11.87 2.84
C ILE A 61 2.34 11.06 4.09
N ASP A 62 1.89 9.81 4.16
CA ASP A 62 2.21 8.94 5.29
C ASP A 62 3.40 8.05 4.98
N LEU A 63 3.44 7.46 3.78
CA LEU A 63 4.52 6.57 3.34
C LEU A 63 5.10 6.99 1.99
N VAL A 64 6.40 6.74 1.84
CA VAL A 64 7.12 6.82 0.57
C VAL A 64 7.77 5.48 0.29
N ALA A 65 7.64 4.98 -0.94
CA ALA A 65 8.34 3.78 -1.39
C ALA A 65 9.27 4.09 -2.56
N LEU A 66 10.44 3.46 -2.58
CA LEU A 66 11.35 3.42 -3.71
C LEU A 66 11.23 2.05 -4.38
N THR A 67 10.85 2.02 -5.65
CA THR A 67 10.77 0.79 -6.43
C THR A 67 12.17 0.27 -6.77
N GLU A 68 12.27 -1.01 -7.10
CA GLU A 68 13.51 -1.60 -7.67
C GLU A 68 13.93 -0.93 -8.99
N SER A 69 12.98 -0.32 -9.71
CA SER A 69 13.24 0.46 -10.94
C SER A 69 13.71 1.91 -10.68
N GLY A 70 13.84 2.32 -9.41
CA GLY A 70 14.32 3.66 -9.05
C GLY A 70 13.26 4.76 -9.15
N GLU A 71 11.99 4.40 -9.04
CA GLU A 71 10.86 5.33 -8.99
C GLU A 71 10.36 5.54 -7.56
N TYR A 72 9.82 6.73 -7.27
CA TYR A 72 9.26 7.05 -5.96
C TYR A 72 7.74 7.07 -6.00
N TRP A 73 7.13 6.38 -5.05
CA TRP A 73 5.68 6.27 -4.91
C TRP A 73 5.25 6.86 -3.56
N ALA A 74 4.13 7.56 -3.53
CA ALA A 74 3.58 8.17 -2.30
C ALA A 74 2.26 7.53 -1.90
N PHE A 75 2.07 7.34 -0.59
CA PHE A 75 0.87 6.74 -0.03
C PHE A 75 0.30 7.59 1.12
N GLN A 76 -1.02 7.73 1.15
CA GLN A 76 -1.78 8.20 2.31
C GLN A 76 -2.67 7.05 2.79
N CYS A 77 -2.60 6.74 4.07
CA CYS A 77 -3.32 5.69 4.78
C CYS A 77 -4.48 6.31 5.58
N LYS A 78 -5.72 5.83 5.38
CA LYS A 78 -6.91 6.26 6.14
C LYS A 78 -7.59 5.06 6.79
N PHE A 79 -7.40 4.90 8.10
CA PHE A 79 -7.97 3.78 8.85
C PHE A 79 -9.31 4.09 9.51
N PHE A 80 -10.32 4.43 8.70
CA PHE A 80 -11.62 4.81 9.22
C PHE A 80 -12.56 3.62 9.49
N ASP A 81 -13.71 3.90 10.09
CA ASP A 81 -14.79 2.92 10.25
C ASP A 81 -15.28 2.43 8.87
N PRO A 82 -15.61 1.13 8.68
CA PRO A 82 -16.05 0.62 7.38
C PRO A 82 -17.29 1.34 6.80
N ASN A 83 -18.17 1.91 7.64
CA ASN A 83 -19.37 2.63 7.19
C ASN A 83 -19.12 4.10 6.87
N SER A 84 -17.91 4.60 7.11
CA SER A 84 -17.51 5.96 6.76
C SER A 84 -17.08 6.05 5.29
N LYS A 85 -16.73 7.26 4.84
CA LYS A 85 -16.17 7.47 3.50
C LYS A 85 -14.99 8.43 3.55
N VAL A 86 -13.96 8.14 2.75
CA VAL A 86 -12.91 9.11 2.45
C VAL A 86 -13.51 10.26 1.64
N SER A 87 -13.46 11.46 2.19
CA SER A 87 -13.92 12.70 1.58
C SER A 87 -12.83 13.36 0.75
N LYS A 88 -13.18 14.41 0.01
CA LYS A 88 -12.20 15.22 -0.72
C LYS A 88 -11.23 15.92 0.24
N GLN A 89 -11.74 16.43 1.36
CA GLN A 89 -10.93 17.13 2.37
C GLN A 89 -9.86 16.21 2.98
N ASP A 90 -10.18 14.91 3.13
CA ASP A 90 -9.24 13.93 3.66
C ASP A 90 -8.02 13.67 2.77
N ILE A 91 -8.08 14.05 1.48
CA ILE A 91 -7.05 13.78 0.48
C ILE A 91 -6.44 15.03 -0.14
N ASP A 92 -7.00 16.22 0.11
CA ASP A 92 -6.55 17.48 -0.53
C ASP A 92 -5.07 17.80 -0.21
N SER A 93 -4.65 17.62 1.05
CA SER A 93 -3.25 17.82 1.46
C SER A 93 -2.34 16.81 0.78
N PHE A 94 -2.69 15.52 0.79
CA PHE A 94 -1.94 14.47 0.10
C PHE A 94 -1.75 14.78 -1.39
N LEU A 95 -2.82 15.14 -2.10
CA LEU A 95 -2.76 15.43 -3.53
C LEU A 95 -1.85 16.63 -3.83
N SER A 96 -1.87 17.65 -2.96
CA SER A 96 -1.03 18.84 -3.09
C SER A 96 0.44 18.52 -2.83
N ALA A 97 0.75 17.83 -1.74
CA ALA A 97 2.11 17.48 -1.36
C ALA A 97 2.79 16.51 -2.32
N SER A 98 2.05 15.48 -2.73
CA SER A 98 2.57 14.46 -3.65
C SER A 98 2.68 14.93 -5.11
N ALA A 99 2.24 16.14 -5.44
CA ALA A 99 2.42 16.74 -6.75
C ALA A 99 3.71 17.58 -6.87
N VAL A 100 4.42 17.80 -5.76
CA VAL A 100 5.63 18.63 -5.73
C VAL A 100 6.85 17.84 -6.21
N ASN A 101 7.76 18.52 -6.90
CA ASN A 101 9.05 17.96 -7.29
C ASN A 101 10.03 17.99 -6.12
N PHE A 102 10.89 16.98 -6.04
CA PHE A 102 11.99 16.91 -5.08
C PHE A 102 13.28 16.51 -5.78
N THR A 103 14.41 16.63 -5.10
CA THR A 103 15.72 16.23 -5.61
C THR A 103 16.14 14.95 -4.92
N ASP A 104 16.50 13.92 -5.69
CA ASP A 104 17.00 12.66 -5.14
C ASP A 104 18.48 12.74 -4.73
N GLU A 105 19.00 11.65 -4.16
CA GLU A 105 20.40 11.55 -3.71
C GLU A 105 21.42 11.72 -4.85
N GLU A 106 21.01 11.49 -6.10
CA GLU A 106 21.84 11.68 -7.30
C GLU A 106 21.77 13.12 -7.85
N GLY A 107 21.03 14.01 -7.19
CA GLY A 107 20.83 15.39 -7.63
C GLY A 107 19.82 15.53 -8.77
N LYS A 108 19.03 14.49 -9.08
CA LYS A 108 18.02 14.53 -10.13
C LYS A 108 16.69 15.04 -9.60
N THR A 109 16.05 15.93 -10.35
CA THR A 109 14.67 16.32 -10.07
C THR A 109 13.73 15.14 -10.35
N ARG A 110 12.97 14.75 -9.35
CA ARG A 110 11.99 13.68 -9.36
C ARG A 110 10.61 14.20 -8.99
N THR A 111 9.62 13.40 -9.32
CA THR A 111 8.24 13.51 -8.83
C THR A 111 7.77 12.11 -8.45
N PHE A 112 6.69 12.00 -7.70
CA PHE A 112 6.10 10.70 -7.40
C PHE A 112 5.44 10.12 -8.67
N SER A 113 5.93 8.98 -9.16
CA SER A 113 5.41 8.36 -10.39
C SER A 113 4.07 7.68 -10.18
N ALA A 114 3.81 7.21 -8.96
CA ALA A 114 2.51 6.69 -8.55
C ALA A 114 2.10 7.19 -7.16
N ARG A 115 0.79 7.35 -6.98
CA ARG A 115 0.18 7.94 -5.80
C ARG A 115 -1.01 7.10 -5.37
N TYR A 116 -1.09 6.73 -4.09
CA TYR A 116 -2.13 5.85 -3.58
C TYR A 116 -2.77 6.39 -2.31
N VAL A 117 -4.10 6.39 -2.27
CA VAL A 117 -4.86 6.50 -1.03
C VAL A 117 -5.29 5.09 -0.65
N VAL A 118 -4.86 4.63 0.52
CA VAL A 118 -5.13 3.31 1.05
C VAL A 118 -6.11 3.45 2.20
N ALA A 119 -7.29 2.81 2.13
CA ALA A 119 -8.30 2.95 3.16
C ALA A 119 -9.12 1.68 3.39
N THR A 120 -9.72 1.59 4.56
CA THR A 120 -10.59 0.46 4.94
C THR A 120 -12.08 0.74 4.81
N CYS A 121 -12.44 1.87 4.22
CA CYS A 121 -13.80 2.29 3.95
C CYS A 121 -13.94 2.69 2.48
N GLU A 122 -15.15 3.06 2.05
CA GLU A 122 -15.37 3.54 0.70
C GLU A 122 -14.77 4.94 0.47
N ILE A 123 -14.61 5.31 -0.78
CA ILE A 123 -14.31 6.69 -1.18
C ILE A 123 -15.58 7.38 -1.70
N SER A 124 -15.76 8.65 -1.34
CA SER A 124 -16.85 9.46 -1.91
C SER A 124 -16.62 9.72 -3.40
N SER A 125 -17.71 9.83 -4.19
CA SER A 125 -17.60 10.09 -5.64
C SER A 125 -16.82 11.36 -5.96
N ASN A 126 -16.98 12.42 -5.15
CA ASN A 126 -16.25 13.67 -5.33
C ASN A 126 -14.75 13.51 -5.08
N ALA A 127 -14.36 12.76 -4.04
CA ALA A 127 -12.95 12.46 -3.77
C ALA A 127 -12.34 11.63 -4.90
N TYR A 128 -13.05 10.58 -5.34
CA TYR A 128 -12.62 9.73 -6.45
C TYR A 128 -12.44 10.53 -7.75
N GLN A 129 -13.38 11.41 -8.10
CA GLN A 129 -13.24 12.30 -9.26
C GLN A 129 -12.05 13.25 -9.11
N THR A 130 -11.84 13.81 -7.92
CA THR A 130 -10.71 14.72 -7.65
C THR A 130 -9.36 14.02 -7.82
N MET A 131 -9.24 12.76 -7.37
CA MET A 131 -8.03 11.94 -7.54
C MET A 131 -7.71 11.66 -9.01
N ASN A 132 -8.74 11.34 -9.81
CA ASN A 132 -8.59 11.01 -11.23
C ASN A 132 -8.33 12.24 -12.11
N ALA A 133 -8.78 13.42 -11.69
CA ALA A 133 -8.61 14.66 -12.45
C ALA A 133 -7.21 15.29 -12.34
N GLN A 134 -6.31 14.70 -11.55
CA GLN A 134 -4.94 15.19 -11.38
C GLN A 134 -4.08 14.88 -12.62
N THR A 135 -3.03 15.68 -12.87
CA THR A 135 -2.07 15.43 -13.95
C THR A 135 -1.42 14.06 -13.85
N ILE A 136 -1.05 13.64 -12.64
CA ILE A 136 -0.67 12.27 -12.32
C ILE A 136 -1.81 11.67 -11.49
N PRO A 137 -2.73 10.86 -12.04
CA PRO A 137 -3.86 10.37 -11.26
C PRO A 137 -3.43 9.67 -9.97
N ALA A 138 -4.19 9.88 -8.89
CA ALA A 138 -4.03 9.10 -7.68
C ALA A 138 -4.96 7.88 -7.72
N ASN A 139 -4.49 6.76 -7.17
CA ASN A 139 -5.18 5.48 -7.15
C ASN A 139 -5.75 5.19 -5.76
N PHE A 140 -6.77 4.35 -5.68
CA PHE A 140 -7.38 3.96 -4.42
C PHE A 140 -7.14 2.47 -4.15
N ILE A 141 -6.68 2.13 -2.94
CA ILE A 141 -6.58 0.77 -2.43
C ILE A 141 -7.62 0.60 -1.31
N SER A 142 -8.62 -0.22 -1.56
CA SER A 142 -9.68 -0.54 -0.59
C SER A 142 -9.33 -1.79 0.24
N ALA A 143 -10.12 -2.01 1.30
CA ALA A 143 -10.04 -3.26 2.08
C ALA A 143 -10.29 -4.53 1.24
N GLU A 144 -11.07 -4.44 0.17
CA GLU A 144 -11.33 -5.58 -0.73
C GLU A 144 -10.07 -5.97 -1.52
N GLN A 145 -9.26 -4.98 -1.94
CA GLN A 145 -8.03 -5.26 -2.66
C GLN A 145 -6.99 -5.98 -1.79
N PHE A 146 -7.01 -5.76 -0.47
CA PHE A 146 -6.23 -6.59 0.44
C PHE A 146 -6.67 -8.05 0.34
N ASP A 147 -7.97 -8.35 0.41
CA ASP A 147 -8.47 -9.73 0.35
C ASP A 147 -8.08 -10.43 -0.97
N LEU A 148 -8.09 -9.67 -2.06
CA LEU A 148 -7.69 -10.14 -3.40
C LEU A 148 -6.17 -10.27 -3.58
N SER A 149 -5.36 -9.87 -2.60
CA SER A 149 -3.91 -9.82 -2.73
C SER A 149 -3.21 -11.17 -2.77
N GLY A 150 -3.93 -12.25 -2.41
CA GLY A 150 -3.35 -13.59 -2.32
C GLY A 150 -2.37 -13.75 -1.16
N ILE A 151 -2.43 -12.89 -0.14
CA ILE A 151 -1.66 -13.03 1.10
C ILE A 151 -2.33 -14.06 2.01
N ASN A 152 -1.53 -14.94 2.59
CA ASN A 152 -1.89 -15.77 3.73
C ASN A 152 -1.88 -14.90 5.00
N TRP A 153 -3.06 -14.51 5.45
CA TRP A 153 -3.23 -13.60 6.58
C TRP A 153 -2.82 -14.16 7.94
N ASP A 154 -2.78 -15.49 8.10
CA ASP A 154 -2.27 -16.09 9.34
C ASP A 154 -0.76 -15.85 9.46
N ILE A 155 -0.01 -16.21 8.41
CA ILE A 155 1.45 -15.99 8.33
C ILE A 155 1.77 -14.50 8.44
N PHE A 156 1.00 -13.66 7.72
CA PHE A 156 1.17 -12.21 7.78
C PHE A 156 0.98 -11.65 9.19
N TRP A 157 -0.06 -12.11 9.91
CA TRP A 157 -0.36 -11.61 11.25
C TRP A 157 0.73 -11.99 12.25
N ASP A 158 1.19 -13.24 12.20
CA ASP A 158 2.25 -13.72 13.09
C ASP A 158 3.51 -12.86 12.89
N GLN A 159 3.89 -12.60 11.64
CA GLN A 159 5.01 -11.70 11.32
C GLN A 159 4.79 -10.24 11.71
N PHE A 160 3.55 -9.75 11.61
CA PHE A 160 3.22 -8.38 12.01
C PHE A 160 3.33 -8.17 13.52
N THR A 161 3.06 -9.22 14.31
CA THR A 161 3.07 -9.17 15.78
C THR A 161 4.40 -9.58 16.40
N GLU A 162 5.15 -10.50 15.78
CA GLU A 162 6.51 -10.81 16.18
C GLU A 162 7.44 -9.66 15.80
N GLN A 163 8.11 -9.05 16.77
CA GLN A 163 9.20 -8.12 16.51
C GLN A 163 10.38 -8.88 15.89
N ALA A 164 10.37 -9.04 14.57
CA ALA A 164 11.48 -9.54 13.76
C ALA A 164 12.25 -10.73 14.39
N SER A 165 11.57 -11.84 14.64
CA SER A 165 12.28 -13.12 14.73
C SER A 165 12.82 -13.41 13.32
N GLY A 166 14.14 -13.60 13.19
CA GLY A 166 14.93 -13.41 11.95
C GLY A 166 14.63 -14.34 10.75
N THR A 167 13.45 -14.94 10.68
CA THR A 167 12.98 -15.74 9.54
C THR A 167 11.71 -15.11 8.98
N VAL A 168 11.85 -14.24 7.99
CA VAL A 168 10.71 -13.73 7.21
C VAL A 168 10.20 -14.88 6.35
N GLN A 169 9.11 -15.53 6.76
CA GLN A 169 8.43 -16.49 5.88
C GLN A 169 7.72 -15.72 4.75
N ASP A 170 7.66 -16.29 3.56
CA ASP A 170 6.89 -15.67 2.49
C ASP A 170 5.39 -15.80 2.79
N ALA A 171 4.72 -14.68 3.09
CA ALA A 171 3.29 -14.66 3.39
C ALA A 171 2.42 -14.82 2.13
N ARG A 172 2.99 -14.88 0.92
CA ARG A 172 2.21 -15.07 -0.31
C ARG A 172 1.71 -16.50 -0.43
N VAL A 173 0.45 -16.65 -0.83
CA VAL A 173 -0.07 -17.96 -1.24
C VAL A 173 0.67 -18.37 -2.51
N ALA A 174 1.22 -19.58 -2.50
CA ALA A 174 1.91 -20.14 -3.66
C ALA A 174 1.01 -20.06 -4.91
N PRO A 175 1.56 -19.73 -6.10
CA PRO A 175 0.81 -19.78 -7.33
C PRO A 175 0.14 -21.15 -7.46
N LYS A 176 -1.14 -21.17 -7.88
CA LYS A 176 -1.82 -22.45 -8.11
C LYS A 176 -1.00 -23.26 -9.10
N GLU A 177 -0.62 -24.47 -8.72
CA GLU A 177 -0.02 -25.40 -9.67
C GLU A 177 -1.00 -25.62 -10.82
N LEU A 178 -0.49 -25.54 -12.06
CA LEU A 178 -1.29 -25.80 -13.24
C LEU A 178 -1.88 -27.20 -13.12
N ARG A 179 -3.21 -27.31 -13.11
CA ARG A 179 -3.87 -28.61 -13.14
C ARG A 179 -3.49 -29.34 -14.44
N PRO A 180 -3.52 -30.69 -14.50
CA PRO A 180 -3.07 -31.43 -15.69
C PRO A 180 -3.76 -31.05 -17.02
N HIS A 181 -4.97 -30.48 -16.98
CA HIS A 181 -5.64 -29.96 -18.18
C HIS A 181 -5.18 -28.53 -18.54
N GLN A 182 -4.83 -27.69 -17.55
CA GLN A 182 -4.27 -26.35 -17.76
C GLN A 182 -2.82 -26.44 -18.26
N GLN A 183 -2.08 -27.44 -17.81
CA GLN A 183 -0.73 -27.71 -18.29
C GLN A 183 -0.73 -28.22 -19.73
N ARG A 184 -1.73 -29.03 -20.12
CA ARG A 184 -1.97 -29.40 -21.52
C ARG A 184 -2.32 -28.18 -22.38
N ALA A 185 -3.27 -27.35 -21.94
CA ALA A 185 -3.62 -26.12 -22.65
C ALA A 185 -2.44 -25.13 -22.77
N PHE A 186 -1.59 -25.04 -21.76
CA PHE A 186 -0.37 -24.23 -21.78
C PHE A 186 0.67 -24.77 -22.77
N ASN A 187 0.88 -26.09 -22.80
CA ASN A 187 1.79 -26.74 -23.75
C ASN A 187 1.28 -26.66 -25.19
N ASP A 188 -0.03 -26.77 -25.41
CA ASP A 188 -0.64 -26.65 -26.74
C ASP A 188 -0.48 -25.22 -27.30
N VAL A 189 -0.50 -24.18 -26.46
CA VAL A 189 -0.22 -22.79 -26.86
C VAL A 189 1.27 -22.56 -27.14
N LEU A 190 2.17 -23.17 -26.35
CA LEU A 190 3.62 -23.08 -26.56
C LEU A 190 4.12 -23.85 -27.80
N HIS A 191 3.40 -24.89 -28.21
CA HIS A 191 3.74 -25.74 -29.35
C HIS A 191 2.81 -25.57 -30.56
N GLY A 192 1.96 -24.54 -30.55
CA GLY A 192 0.89 -24.37 -31.54
C GLY A 192 0.64 -22.93 -31.97
N PHE A 193 1.64 -22.33 -32.63
CA PHE A 193 1.50 -21.51 -33.84
C PHE A 193 2.59 -21.90 -34.82
#